data_AF-A0A948RDV7-F1
#
_entry.id   AF-A0A948RDV7-F1
#
_cell.length_a   1.000
_cell.length_b   1.000
_cell.length_c   1.000
_cell.angle_alpha   90.00
_cell.angle_beta   90.00
_cell.angle_gamma   90.00
#
_symmetry.space_group_name_H-M   'P 1'
#
loop_
_entity.id
_entity.type
_entity.pdbx_description
1 polymer ?
#
loop_
_entity_poly.entity_id
_entity_poly.type
_entity_poly.pdbx_seq_one_letter_code
_entity_poly.pdbx_strand_id
1 'polypeptide(L)'
;MSKKLEQLKTILAEIADLGGAAALLGWDQQTYMPPGGAEARGNQLGTLQRLAHERLISPESGKLLEELEPYAATLDPDSDDARLVKVVARDYEKATRVPSEWVVEFAQVTSMAQQAWMEARSKSDFSIFLPHLEKIVGLAHRYVSFFPQVDHPYDALLDNFEPGMKTADVKVIFDALRPKQVELIKAIAQKPQVDDS
;
A
#
# COMPACT_ATOMS: atom_id res chain seq x y z
N MET A 1 25.53 -5.94 18.80
CA MET A 1 24.69 -5.77 17.59
C MET A 1 23.67 -6.88 17.44
N SER A 2 24.05 -8.16 17.49
CA SER A 2 23.08 -9.29 17.46
C SER A 2 21.85 -9.11 18.37
N LYS A 3 22.01 -8.76 19.65
CA LYS A 3 20.84 -8.52 20.55
C LYS A 3 19.88 -7.42 20.05
N LYS A 4 20.40 -6.33 19.48
CA LYS A 4 19.59 -5.21 18.97
C LYS A 4 18.85 -5.61 17.69
N LEU A 5 19.51 -6.39 16.85
CA LEU A 5 18.91 -6.94 15.64
C LEU A 5 17.76 -7.91 16.00
N GLU A 6 17.94 -8.77 17.00
CA GLU A 6 16.86 -9.64 17.49
C GLU A 6 15.70 -8.84 18.10
N GLN A 7 15.97 -7.73 18.78
CA GLN A 7 14.93 -6.81 19.24
C GLN A 7 14.15 -6.20 18.07
N LEU A 8 14.84 -5.73 17.03
CA LEU A 8 14.19 -5.21 15.82
C LEU A 8 13.34 -6.31 15.16
N LYS A 9 13.88 -7.52 15.00
CA LYS A 9 13.14 -8.67 14.45
C LYS A 9 11.89 -9.01 15.27
N THR A 10 11.96 -8.90 16.60
CA THR A 10 10.79 -9.10 17.48
C THR A 10 9.70 -8.07 17.23
N ILE A 11 10.07 -6.78 17.09
CA ILE A 11 9.15 -5.71 16.74
C ILE A 11 8.49 -5.96 15.38
N LEU A 12 9.29 -6.38 14.39
CA LEU A 12 8.81 -6.66 13.04
C LEU A 12 7.88 -7.88 13.01
N ALA A 13 8.14 -8.90 13.82
CA ALA A 13 7.26 -10.04 13.96
C ALA A 13 5.88 -9.64 14.50
N GLU A 14 5.83 -8.78 15.52
CA GLU A 14 4.56 -8.25 16.05
C GLU A 14 3.79 -7.44 14.98
N ILE A 15 4.49 -6.60 14.23
CA ILE A 15 3.90 -5.85 13.10
C ILE A 15 3.36 -6.81 12.03
N ALA A 16 4.10 -7.88 11.71
CA ALA A 16 3.69 -8.89 10.75
C ALA A 16 2.44 -9.65 11.21
N ASP A 17 2.35 -10.01 12.49
CA ASP A 17 1.18 -10.67 13.07
C ASP A 17 -0.07 -9.79 13.01
N LEU A 18 0.06 -8.50 13.35
CA LEU A 18 -1.03 -7.52 13.20
C LEU A 18 -1.47 -7.38 11.73
N GLY A 19 -0.50 -7.32 10.81
CA GLY A 19 -0.75 -7.29 9.37
C GLY A 19 -1.46 -8.56 8.88
N GLY A 20 -1.06 -9.73 9.35
CA GLY A 20 -1.68 -11.01 9.03
C GLY A 20 -3.14 -11.09 9.51
N ALA A 21 -3.41 -10.62 10.72
CA ALA A 21 -4.78 -10.52 11.23
C ALA A 21 -5.63 -9.55 10.39
N ALA A 22 -5.09 -8.38 10.03
CA ALA A 22 -5.76 -7.43 9.16
C ALA A 22 -6.04 -8.01 7.77
N ALA A 23 -5.10 -8.78 7.20
CA ALA A 23 -5.27 -9.43 5.91
C ALA A 23 -6.42 -10.46 5.93
N LEU A 24 -6.50 -11.28 7.00
CA LEU A 24 -7.61 -12.23 7.17
C LEU A 24 -8.96 -11.51 7.25
N LEU A 25 -9.04 -10.41 8.01
CA LEU A 25 -10.26 -9.59 8.10
C LEU A 25 -10.60 -8.92 6.76
N GLY A 26 -9.61 -8.50 5.98
CA GLY A 26 -9.81 -7.95 4.63
C GLY A 26 -10.36 -9.02 3.66
N TRP A 27 -9.84 -10.24 3.73
CA TRP A 27 -10.36 -11.36 2.94
C TRP A 27 -11.80 -11.70 3.32
N ASP A 28 -12.12 -11.79 4.62
CA ASP A 28 -13.49 -12.04 5.09
C ASP A 28 -14.46 -10.96 4.61
N GLN A 29 -14.02 -9.70 4.58
CA GLN A 29 -14.84 -8.56 4.12
C GLN A 29 -15.32 -8.71 2.68
N GLN A 30 -14.52 -9.37 1.84
CA GLN A 30 -14.80 -9.57 0.42
C GLN A 30 -15.51 -10.90 0.12
N THR A 31 -15.65 -11.78 1.10
CA THR A 31 -16.11 -13.16 0.87
C THR A 31 -17.31 -13.55 1.72
N TYR A 32 -17.22 -13.44 3.05
CA TYR A 32 -18.24 -13.97 3.97
C TYR A 32 -18.94 -12.90 4.81
N MET A 33 -18.34 -11.72 4.98
CA MET A 33 -18.88 -10.68 5.84
C MET A 33 -20.29 -10.23 5.38
N PRO A 34 -21.29 -10.17 6.28
CA PRO A 34 -22.61 -9.66 5.93
C PRO A 34 -22.55 -8.15 5.60
N PRO A 35 -23.42 -7.62 4.71
CA PRO A 35 -23.36 -6.23 4.25
C PRO A 35 -23.39 -5.17 5.38
N GLY A 36 -24.09 -5.45 6.48
CA GLY A 36 -24.16 -4.55 7.63
C GLY A 36 -22.90 -4.52 8.51
N GLY A 37 -21.90 -5.37 8.27
CA GLY A 37 -20.70 -5.50 9.09
C GLY A 37 -19.60 -4.46 8.80
N ALA A 38 -19.82 -3.61 7.80
CA ALA A 38 -18.77 -2.79 7.21
C ALA A 38 -18.14 -1.78 8.19
N GLU A 39 -18.94 -1.16 9.06
CA GLU A 39 -18.46 -0.15 10.01
C GLU A 39 -17.60 -0.80 11.09
N ALA A 40 -18.10 -1.89 11.67
CA ALA A 40 -17.34 -2.69 12.63
C ALA A 40 -16.03 -3.20 12.02
N ARG A 41 -16.06 -3.67 10.76
CA ARG A 41 -14.86 -4.09 10.02
C ARG A 41 -13.87 -2.94 9.84
N GLY A 42 -14.34 -1.76 9.47
CA GLY A 42 -13.50 -0.56 9.36
C GLY A 42 -12.82 -0.21 10.68
N ASN A 43 -13.52 -0.31 11.81
CA ASN A 43 -12.96 -0.05 13.14
C ASN A 43 -11.89 -1.09 13.54
N GLN A 44 -12.12 -2.37 13.23
CA GLN A 44 -11.14 -3.44 13.46
C GLN A 44 -9.86 -3.21 12.64
N LEU A 45 -10.01 -2.97 11.33
CA LEU A 45 -8.88 -2.73 10.44
C LEU A 45 -8.12 -1.46 10.82
N GLY A 46 -8.82 -0.36 11.13
CA GLY A 46 -8.20 0.88 11.58
C GLY A 46 -7.42 0.70 12.89
N THR A 47 -7.93 -0.10 13.83
CA THR A 47 -7.21 -0.41 15.07
C THR A 47 -5.93 -1.18 14.81
N LEU A 48 -6.00 -2.27 14.04
CA LEU A 48 -4.83 -3.11 13.75
C LEU A 48 -3.76 -2.35 12.96
N GLN A 49 -4.17 -1.59 11.95
CA GLN A 49 -3.26 -0.80 11.12
C GLN A 49 -2.61 0.34 11.92
N ARG A 50 -3.37 1.00 12.82
CA ARG A 50 -2.81 2.01 13.72
C ARG A 50 -1.76 1.41 14.66
N LEU A 51 -2.05 0.26 15.27
CA LEU A 51 -1.11 -0.38 16.19
C LEU A 51 0.17 -0.81 15.46
N ALA A 52 0.05 -1.40 14.27
CA ALA A 52 1.20 -1.76 13.44
C ALA A 52 2.03 -0.52 13.04
N HIS A 53 1.34 0.57 12.64
CA HIS A 53 1.97 1.83 12.27
C HIS A 53 2.72 2.47 13.45
N GLU A 54 2.05 2.66 14.59
CA GLU A 54 2.64 3.23 15.81
C GLU A 54 3.82 2.39 16.32
N ARG A 55 3.73 1.06 16.19
CA ARG A 55 4.82 0.16 16.56
C ARG A 55 6.04 0.34 15.66
N LEU A 56 5.83 0.45 14.34
CA LEU A 56 6.89 0.73 13.38
C LEU A 56 7.55 2.08 13.67
N ILE A 57 6.77 3.16 13.80
CA ILE A 57 7.31 4.53 13.96
C ILE A 57 7.75 4.87 15.39
N SER A 58 7.75 3.89 16.30
CA SER A 58 8.06 4.11 17.71
C SER A 58 9.49 4.66 17.92
N PRO A 59 9.74 5.40 19.02
CA PRO A 59 11.09 5.84 19.38
C PRO A 59 12.08 4.67 19.55
N GLU A 60 11.60 3.51 19.98
CA GLU A 60 12.41 2.29 20.10
C GLU A 60 12.90 1.81 18.73
N SER A 61 11.99 1.71 17.75
CA SER A 61 12.33 1.32 16.37
C SER A 61 13.34 2.29 15.75
N GLY A 62 13.12 3.61 15.91
CA GLY A 62 14.04 4.63 15.39
C GLY A 62 15.45 4.50 15.98
N LYS A 63 15.55 4.34 17.30
CA LYS A 63 16.83 4.14 17.98
C LYS A 63 17.54 2.85 17.54
N LEU A 64 16.80 1.76 17.39
CA LEU A 64 17.37 0.50 16.92
C LEU A 64 17.93 0.65 15.50
N LEU A 65 17.21 1.32 14.61
CA LEU A 65 17.66 1.56 13.23
C LEU A 65 18.90 2.45 13.18
N GLU A 66 18.94 3.56 13.92
CA GLU A 66 20.11 4.44 14.01
C GLU A 66 21.39 3.68 14.43
N GLU A 67 21.24 2.74 15.38
CA GLU A 67 22.37 1.94 15.87
C GLU A 67 22.72 0.73 14.97
N LEU A 68 21.76 0.22 14.19
CA LEU A 68 21.93 -0.94 13.32
C LEU A 68 22.38 -0.56 11.90
N GLU A 69 22.06 0.62 11.40
CA GLU A 69 22.47 1.07 10.06
C GLU A 69 24.01 1.03 9.85
N PRO A 70 24.85 1.59 10.74
CA PRO A 70 26.30 1.50 10.60
C PRO A 70 26.80 0.06 10.68
N TYR A 71 26.14 -0.78 11.48
CA TYR A 71 26.49 -2.19 11.59
C TYR A 71 26.13 -2.97 10.32
N ALA A 72 24.95 -2.75 9.76
CA ALA A 72 24.50 -3.35 8.51
C ALA A 72 25.44 -3.00 7.35
N ALA A 73 26.00 -1.79 7.32
CA ALA A 73 27.01 -1.38 6.35
C ALA A 73 28.34 -2.15 6.43
N THR A 74 28.61 -2.86 7.54
CA THR A 74 29.79 -3.73 7.69
C THR A 74 29.54 -5.18 7.27
N LEU A 75 28.28 -5.56 7.05
CA LEU A 75 27.90 -6.90 6.60
C LEU A 75 27.99 -7.00 5.08
N ASP A 76 27.90 -8.23 4.58
CA ASP A 76 27.65 -8.46 3.16
C ASP A 76 26.33 -7.74 2.77
N PRO A 77 26.34 -6.83 1.77
CA PRO A 77 25.15 -6.12 1.31
C PRO A 77 24.00 -7.02 0.88
N ASP A 78 24.29 -8.28 0.51
CA ASP A 78 23.30 -9.28 0.10
C ASP A 78 22.89 -10.24 1.22
N SER A 79 23.42 -10.07 2.43
CA SER A 79 22.95 -10.82 3.61
C SER A 79 21.55 -10.40 4.05
N ASP A 80 20.80 -11.36 4.60
CA ASP A 80 19.44 -11.13 5.12
C ASP A 80 19.39 -9.96 6.12
N ASP A 81 20.36 -9.89 7.02
CA ASP A 81 20.40 -8.86 8.06
C ASP A 81 20.68 -7.45 7.48
N ALA A 82 21.59 -7.34 6.51
CA ALA A 82 21.85 -6.07 5.82
C ALA A 82 20.63 -5.61 5.01
N ARG A 83 19.97 -6.53 4.31
CA ARG A 83 18.76 -6.26 3.53
C ARG A 83 17.58 -5.88 4.42
N LEU A 84 17.38 -6.59 5.53
CA LEU A 84 16.33 -6.30 6.51
C LEU A 84 16.46 -4.88 7.05
N VAL A 85 17.66 -4.51 7.54
CA VAL A 85 17.88 -3.15 8.08
C VAL A 85 17.63 -2.10 7.01
N LYS A 86 18.12 -2.30 5.78
CA LYS A 86 17.91 -1.35 4.67
C LYS A 86 16.44 -1.13 4.34
N VAL A 87 15.65 -2.20 4.25
CA VAL A 87 14.22 -2.11 3.92
C VAL A 87 13.45 -1.46 5.06
N VAL A 88 13.70 -1.88 6.30
CA VAL A 88 12.98 -1.36 7.47
C VAL A 88 13.32 0.10 7.73
N ALA A 89 14.56 0.53 7.48
CA ALA A 89 14.95 1.94 7.57
C ALA A 89 14.17 2.82 6.59
N ARG A 90 14.04 2.38 5.33
CA ARG A 90 13.21 3.07 4.32
C ARG A 90 11.76 3.13 4.78
N ASP A 91 11.20 2.01 5.21
CA ASP A 91 9.79 1.93 5.59
C ASP A 91 9.50 2.79 6.83
N TYR A 92 10.43 2.83 7.80
CA TYR A 92 10.38 3.72 8.96
C TYR A 92 10.41 5.20 8.55
N GLU A 93 11.35 5.62 7.70
CA GLU A 93 11.44 7.01 7.23
C GLU A 93 10.17 7.44 6.50
N LYS A 94 9.58 6.54 5.72
CA LYS A 94 8.33 6.80 5.00
C LYS A 94 7.14 6.89 5.96
N ALA A 95 7.01 5.91 6.88
CA ALA A 95 5.90 5.83 7.81
C ALA A 95 5.89 6.98 8.83
N THR A 96 7.05 7.42 9.31
CA THR A 96 7.15 8.54 10.27
C THR A 96 6.59 9.86 9.74
N ARG A 97 6.50 10.03 8.41
CA ARG A 97 5.90 11.22 7.77
C ARG A 97 4.37 11.18 7.77
N VAL A 98 3.76 10.02 8.01
CA VAL A 98 2.31 9.80 7.90
C VAL A 98 1.69 9.78 9.31
N PRO A 99 0.73 10.67 9.61
CA PRO A 99 0.04 10.67 10.90
C PRO A 99 -0.78 9.39 11.13
N SER A 100 -0.77 8.87 12.35
CA SER A 100 -1.57 7.69 12.74
C SER A 100 -3.06 7.89 12.51
N GLU A 101 -3.56 9.12 12.68
CA GLU A 101 -4.97 9.45 12.45
C GLU A 101 -5.36 9.27 10.98
N TRP A 102 -4.45 9.60 10.06
CA TRP A 102 -4.66 9.39 8.63
C TRP A 102 -4.76 7.89 8.32
N VAL A 103 -3.94 7.05 8.94
CA VAL A 103 -3.97 5.58 8.76
C VAL A 103 -5.33 5.02 9.16
N VAL A 104 -5.85 5.43 10.32
CA VAL A 104 -7.18 5.02 10.80
C VAL A 104 -8.29 5.50 9.86
N GLU A 105 -8.27 6.78 9.50
CA GLU A 105 -9.28 7.39 8.63
C GLU A 105 -9.32 6.69 7.26
N PHE A 106 -8.15 6.41 6.69
CA PHE A 106 -8.03 5.69 5.42
C PHE A 106 -8.59 4.27 5.50
N ALA A 107 -8.30 3.53 6.58
CA ALA A 107 -8.83 2.18 6.81
C ALA A 107 -10.37 2.15 6.88
N GLN A 108 -10.95 3.11 7.61
CA GLN A 108 -12.40 3.22 7.78
C GLN A 108 -13.08 3.61 6.45
N VAL A 109 -12.56 4.63 5.77
CA VAL A 109 -13.13 5.11 4.50
C VAL A 109 -13.07 4.03 3.42
N THR A 110 -11.94 3.33 3.28
CA THR A 110 -11.80 2.26 2.28
C THR A 110 -12.67 1.05 2.59
N SER A 111 -12.87 0.71 3.87
CA SER A 111 -13.79 -0.36 4.29
C SER A 111 -15.25 -0.06 3.93
N MET A 112 -15.69 1.18 4.12
CA MET A 112 -17.00 1.67 3.67
C MET A 112 -17.13 1.67 2.16
N ALA A 113 -16.10 2.18 1.49
CA ALA A 113 -16.07 2.28 0.04
C ALA A 113 -16.12 0.91 -0.64
N GLN A 114 -15.53 -0.13 -0.06
CA GLN A 114 -15.58 -1.48 -0.60
C GLN A 114 -17.02 -2.00 -0.72
N GLN A 115 -17.86 -1.79 0.29
CA GLN A 115 -19.27 -2.21 0.23
C GLN A 115 -20.05 -1.40 -0.80
N ALA A 116 -19.89 -0.07 -0.79
CA ALA A 116 -20.53 0.80 -1.77
C ALA A 116 -20.12 0.44 -3.20
N TRP A 117 -18.85 0.08 -3.42
CA TRP A 117 -18.35 -0.37 -4.72
C TRP A 117 -18.97 -1.71 -5.16
N MET A 118 -19.12 -2.68 -4.25
CA MET A 118 -19.76 -3.96 -4.60
C MET A 118 -21.21 -3.76 -5.04
N GLU A 119 -21.95 -2.90 -4.33
CA GLU A 119 -23.31 -2.53 -4.70
C GLU A 119 -23.35 -1.78 -6.04
N ALA A 120 -22.53 -0.74 -6.18
CA ALA A 120 -22.42 0.07 -7.40
C ALA A 120 -22.11 -0.80 -8.62
N ARG A 121 -21.15 -1.72 -8.50
CA ARG A 121 -20.77 -2.64 -9.58
C ARG A 121 -21.90 -3.60 -9.92
N SER A 122 -22.57 -4.18 -8.92
CA SER A 122 -23.70 -5.08 -9.16
C SER A 122 -24.86 -4.38 -9.87
N LYS A 123 -25.10 -3.11 -9.56
CA LYS A 123 -26.17 -2.30 -10.17
C LYS A 123 -25.72 -1.56 -11.43
N SER A 124 -24.45 -1.61 -11.78
CA SER A 124 -23.82 -0.75 -12.80
C SER A 124 -24.14 0.74 -12.58
N ASP A 125 -24.20 1.16 -11.32
CA ASP A 125 -24.55 2.52 -10.92
C ASP A 125 -23.38 3.20 -10.21
N PHE A 126 -22.63 4.01 -10.97
CA PHE A 126 -21.48 4.74 -10.46
C PHE A 126 -21.85 5.78 -9.40
N SER A 127 -23.08 6.29 -9.38
CA SER A 127 -23.49 7.35 -8.45
C SER A 127 -23.42 6.90 -6.99
N ILE A 128 -23.60 5.59 -6.74
CA ILE A 128 -23.46 4.96 -5.42
C ILE A 128 -22.01 5.06 -4.92
N PHE A 129 -21.03 4.88 -5.80
CA PHE A 129 -19.62 4.85 -5.43
C PHE A 129 -18.93 6.23 -5.48
N LEU A 130 -19.41 7.15 -6.32
CA LEU A 130 -18.84 8.49 -6.51
C LEU A 130 -18.47 9.22 -5.20
N PRO A 131 -19.37 9.38 -4.20
CA PRO A 131 -19.04 10.10 -2.96
C PRO A 131 -17.97 9.39 -2.12
N HIS A 132 -17.82 8.06 -2.26
CA HIS A 132 -16.75 7.31 -1.60
C HIS A 132 -15.42 7.48 -2.34
N LEU A 133 -15.45 7.48 -3.67
CA LEU A 133 -14.27 7.71 -4.50
C LEU A 133 -13.68 9.10 -4.26
N GLU A 134 -14.52 10.14 -4.18
CA GLU A 134 -14.06 11.51 -3.88
C GLU A 134 -13.32 11.59 -2.55
N LYS A 135 -13.83 10.91 -1.51
CA LYS A 135 -13.17 10.82 -0.20
C LYS A 135 -11.83 10.09 -0.28
N ILE A 136 -11.77 8.96 -1.00
CA ILE A 136 -10.52 8.21 -1.20
C ILE A 136 -9.48 9.06 -1.93
N VAL A 137 -9.87 9.74 -3.00
CA VAL A 137 -8.99 10.62 -3.77
C VAL A 137 -8.51 11.80 -2.91
N GLY A 138 -9.39 12.40 -2.10
CA GLY A 138 -9.01 13.43 -1.14
C GLY A 138 -7.98 12.95 -0.11
N LEU A 139 -8.15 11.73 0.41
CA LEU A 139 -7.18 11.12 1.32
C LEU A 139 -5.85 10.77 0.64
N ALA A 140 -5.88 10.33 -0.63
CA ALA A 140 -4.67 10.11 -1.42
C ALA A 140 -3.90 11.42 -1.65
N HIS A 141 -4.59 12.53 -1.92
CA HIS A 141 -3.94 13.84 -2.00
C HIS A 141 -3.33 14.28 -0.66
N ARG A 142 -4.03 14.06 0.47
CA ARG A 142 -3.47 14.29 1.81
C ARG A 142 -2.23 13.43 2.05
N TYR A 143 -2.25 12.17 1.66
CA TYR A 143 -1.08 11.29 1.76
C TYR A 143 0.13 11.85 1.01
N VAL A 144 -0.09 12.26 -0.24
CA VAL A 144 0.97 12.84 -1.08
C VAL A 144 1.55 14.11 -0.46
N SER A 145 0.74 14.93 0.24
CA SER A 145 1.24 16.15 0.89
C SER A 145 2.27 15.90 2.01
N PHE A 146 2.36 14.67 2.54
CA PHE A 146 3.41 14.29 3.50
C PHE A 146 4.79 14.09 2.86
N PHE A 147 4.86 14.12 1.52
CA PHE A 147 6.07 13.90 0.73
C PHE A 147 6.34 15.05 -0.26
N PRO A 148 6.55 16.29 0.21
CA PRO A 148 6.73 17.46 -0.67
C PRO A 148 7.98 17.40 -1.56
N GLN A 149 8.92 16.51 -1.25
CA GLN A 149 10.21 16.37 -1.93
C GLN A 149 10.20 15.45 -3.17
N VAL A 150 9.05 14.87 -3.55
CA VAL A 150 8.98 13.99 -4.74
C VAL A 150 8.91 14.79 -6.03
N ASP A 151 9.47 14.23 -7.11
CA ASP A 151 9.51 14.89 -8.42
C ASP A 151 8.10 15.09 -9.00
N HIS A 152 7.25 14.07 -8.89
CA HIS A 152 5.84 14.13 -9.26
C HIS A 152 4.95 13.63 -8.10
N PRO A 153 3.79 14.26 -7.81
CA PRO A 153 2.89 13.87 -6.73
C PRO A 153 2.54 12.37 -6.70
N TYR A 154 2.37 11.76 -7.88
CA TYR A 154 2.03 10.35 -8.01
C TYR A 154 3.20 9.40 -7.66
N ASP A 155 4.44 9.88 -7.64
CA ASP A 155 5.61 9.07 -7.27
C ASP A 155 5.53 8.59 -5.82
N ALA A 156 5.01 9.43 -4.91
CA ALA A 156 4.81 9.04 -3.51
C ALA A 156 3.86 7.84 -3.37
N LEU A 157 2.82 7.79 -4.22
CA LEU A 157 1.85 6.70 -4.27
C LEU A 157 2.44 5.47 -4.96
N LEU A 158 3.14 5.66 -6.08
CA LEU A 158 3.74 4.58 -6.86
C LEU A 158 4.80 3.82 -6.06
N ASP A 159 5.60 4.53 -5.29
CA ASP A 159 6.65 3.98 -4.42
C ASP A 159 6.07 3.10 -3.28
N ASN A 160 4.76 3.12 -3.00
CA ASN A 160 4.12 2.14 -2.11
C ASN A 160 4.03 0.73 -2.72
N PHE A 161 4.02 0.65 -4.05
CA PHE A 161 3.81 -0.60 -4.78
C PHE A 161 5.08 -1.07 -5.50
N GLU A 162 5.85 -0.12 -6.02
CA GLU A 162 7.10 -0.40 -6.74
C GLU A 162 8.20 0.57 -6.25
N PRO A 163 8.99 0.17 -5.24
CA PRO A 163 10.02 1.01 -4.66
C PRO A 163 10.99 1.59 -5.70
N GLY A 164 11.08 2.92 -5.76
CA GLY A 164 11.98 3.63 -6.67
C GLY A 164 11.44 3.94 -8.07
N MET A 165 10.33 3.34 -8.50
CA MET A 165 9.71 3.65 -9.80
C MET A 165 9.15 5.09 -9.81
N LYS A 166 9.37 5.83 -10.90
CA LYS A 166 8.83 7.18 -11.10
C LYS A 166 7.73 7.21 -12.15
N THR A 167 6.88 8.23 -12.06
CA THR A 167 5.85 8.54 -13.06
C THR A 167 6.48 8.73 -14.45
N ALA A 168 7.69 9.30 -14.51
CA ALA A 168 8.44 9.45 -15.76
C ALA A 168 8.80 8.10 -16.40
N ASP A 169 9.25 7.12 -15.60
CA ASP A 169 9.60 5.78 -16.08
C ASP A 169 8.36 5.05 -16.61
N VAL A 170 7.25 5.13 -15.87
CA VAL A 170 5.96 4.58 -16.28
C VAL A 170 5.51 5.18 -17.61
N LYS A 171 5.67 6.50 -17.78
CA LYS A 171 5.32 7.19 -19.03
C LYS A 171 6.15 6.68 -20.21
N VAL A 172 7.46 6.49 -20.04
CA VAL A 172 8.34 5.93 -21.08
C VAL A 172 7.86 4.55 -21.54
N ILE A 173 7.49 3.68 -20.59
CA ILE A 173 6.96 2.34 -20.91
C ILE A 173 5.65 2.44 -21.71
N PHE A 174 4.68 3.26 -21.25
CA PHE A 174 3.39 3.40 -21.93
C PHE A 174 3.51 4.06 -23.31
N ASP A 175 4.37 5.06 -23.46
CA ASP A 175 4.59 5.76 -24.73
C ASP A 175 5.20 4.80 -25.78
N ALA A 176 6.03 3.84 -25.35
CA ALA A 176 6.59 2.81 -26.23
C ALA A 176 5.59 1.70 -26.59
N LEU A 177 4.73 1.28 -25.63
CA LEU A 177 3.80 0.16 -25.81
C LEU A 177 2.50 0.54 -26.50
N ARG A 178 1.91 1.70 -26.16
CA ARG A 178 0.56 2.08 -26.61
C ARG A 178 0.42 2.10 -28.13
N PRO A 179 1.33 2.70 -28.93
CA PRO A 179 1.16 2.73 -30.38
C PRO A 179 1.14 1.34 -30.99
N LYS A 180 2.05 0.46 -30.55
CA LYS A 180 2.17 -0.92 -31.02
C LYS A 180 0.95 -1.77 -30.65
N GLN A 181 0.44 -1.61 -29.42
CA GLN A 181 -0.77 -2.30 -28.97
C GLN A 181 -2.00 -1.84 -29.75
N VAL A 182 -2.14 -0.54 -30.00
CA VAL A 182 -3.26 0.00 -30.80
C VAL A 182 -3.21 -0.53 -32.24
N GLU A 183 -2.04 -0.58 -32.86
CA GLU A 183 -1.86 -1.15 -34.19
C GLU A 183 -2.24 -2.64 -34.21
N LEU A 184 -1.74 -3.41 -33.25
CA LEU A 184 -2.03 -4.84 -33.12
C LEU A 184 -3.53 -5.10 -32.94
N ILE A 185 -4.19 -4.36 -32.05
CA ILE A 185 -5.63 -4.49 -31.81
C ILE A 185 -6.42 -4.18 -33.08
N LYS A 186 -6.04 -3.13 -33.83
CA LYS A 186 -6.67 -2.82 -35.12
C LYS A 186 -6.49 -3.96 -36.13
N ALA A 187 -5.27 -4.50 -36.22
CA ALA A 187 -4.98 -5.61 -37.13
C ALA A 187 -5.79 -6.86 -36.79
N ILE A 188 -5.92 -7.20 -35.50
CA ILE A 188 -6.73 -8.34 -35.03
C ILE A 188 -8.21 -8.10 -35.30
N ALA A 189 -8.74 -6.92 -34.97
CA ALA A 189 -10.16 -6.59 -35.16
C ALA A 189 -10.61 -6.59 -36.63
N GLN A 190 -9.67 -6.46 -37.58
CA GLN A 190 -9.94 -6.57 -39.02
C GLN A 190 -9.92 -8.01 -39.54
N LYS A 191 -9.45 -8.98 -38.75
CA LYS A 191 -9.50 -10.39 -39.13
C LYS A 191 -10.89 -10.96 -38.87
N PRO A 192 -11.35 -11.92 -39.69
CA PRO A 192 -12.52 -12.71 -39.35
C PRO A 192 -12.35 -13.29 -37.94
N GLN A 193 -13.43 -13.30 -37.14
CA GLN A 193 -13.41 -13.96 -35.85
C GLN A 193 -13.10 -15.45 -36.08
N VAL A 194 -12.15 -15.97 -35.31
CA VAL A 194 -11.81 -17.39 -35.36
C VAL A 194 -13.03 -18.18 -34.91
N ASP A 195 -13.41 -19.18 -35.69
CA ASP A 195 -14.41 -20.16 -35.28
C ASP A 195 -13.79 -21.02 -34.16
N ASP A 196 -14.23 -20.76 -32.93
CA ASP A 196 -13.79 -21.42 -31.70
C ASP A 196 -14.87 -22.34 -31.10
N SER A 197 -15.83 -22.76 -31.95
CA SER A 197 -16.86 -23.74 -31.60
C SER A 197 -16.38 -25.19 -31.52
#